data_AF-A0A4S8QLE2-F1
#
_entry.id   AF-A0A4S8QLE2-F1
#
_cell.length_a   1.000
_cell.length_b   1.000
_cell.length_c   1.000
_cell.angle_alpha   90.00
_cell.angle_beta   90.00
_cell.angle_gamma   90.00
#
_symmetry.space_group_name_H-M   'P 1'
#
loop_
_entity.id
_entity.type
_entity.pdbx_description
1 polymer ?
#
loop_
_entity_poly.entity_id
_entity_poly.type
_entity_poly.pdbx_seq_one_letter_code
_entity_poly.pdbx_strand_id
1 'polypeptide(L)' 'MDLSQHNIIVDPVTLKIKAIIDFEYSSFWPMQFELPVHTRLGPSVAREGESDDADELLKFLTNKPADCVYSPGPDQHMQ' A
#
# COMPACT_ATOMS: atom_id res chain seq x y z
N MET A 1 1.89 0.23 -2.30
CA MET A 1 2.75 -0.87 -2.81
C MET A 1 4.15 -0.31 -3.02
N ASP A 2 5.20 -0.86 -2.42
CA ASP A 2 6.58 -0.38 -2.61
C ASP A 2 7.29 -1.13 -3.75
N LEU A 3 6.99 -0.74 -4.99
CA LEU A 3 7.58 -1.33 -6.21
C LEU A 3 8.83 -0.57 -6.67
N SER A 4 9.73 -0.25 -5.74
CA SER A 4 11.02 0.34 -6.09
C SER A 4 11.93 -0.67 -6.80
N GLN A 5 12.95 -0.19 -7.54
CA GLN A 5 13.93 -1.07 -8.20
C GLN A 5 14.66 -1.99 -7.21
N HIS A 6 14.77 -1.59 -5.93
CA HIS A 6 15.40 -2.38 -4.88
C HIS A 6 14.59 -3.64 -4.52
N ASN A 7 13.30 -3.67 -4.85
CA ASN A 7 12.39 -4.77 -4.53
C ASN A 7 12.20 -5.76 -5.70
N ILE A 8 12.95 -5.59 -6.80
CA ILE A 8 12.93 -6.46 -7.98
C ILE A 8 14.26 -7.20 -8.12
N ILE A 9 14.22 -8.53 -7.99
CA ILE A 9 15.39 -9.38 -8.23
C ILE A 9 15.40 -9.82 -9.68
N VAL A 10 16.47 -9.49 -10.40
CA VAL A 10 16.66 -9.85 -11.81
C VAL A 10 17.79 -10.85 -11.99
N ASP A 11 17.65 -11.70 -12.99
CA ASP A 11 18.75 -12.50 -13.51
C ASP A 11 19.76 -11.59 -14.23
N PRO A 12 21.04 -11.55 -13.83
CA PRO A 12 21.99 -10.60 -14.39
C PRO A 12 22.38 -10.92 -15.84
N VAL A 13 22.10 -12.13 -16.34
CA VAL A 13 22.44 -12.56 -17.70
C VAL A 13 21.27 -12.35 -18.65
N THR A 14 20.05 -12.72 -18.21
CA THR A 14 18.85 -12.68 -19.06
C THR A 14 17.99 -11.44 -18.85
N LEU A 15 18.24 -10.67 -17.79
CA LEU A 15 17.45 -9.53 -17.32
C LEU A 15 15.98 -9.86 -17.03
N LYS A 16 15.64 -11.15 -16.92
CA LYS A 16 14.30 -11.59 -16.51
C LYS A 16 14.12 -11.41 -15.01
N ILE A 17 12.95 -10.94 -14.61
CA ILE A 17 12.53 -10.88 -13.21
C ILE A 17 12.48 -12.31 -12.66
N LYS A 18 13.16 -12.54 -11.55
CA LYS A 18 13.18 -13.82 -10.83
C LYS A 18 12.28 -13.79 -9.59
N ALA A 19 12.20 -12.63 -8.95
CA ALA A 19 11.32 -12.42 -7.82
C ALA A 19 10.97 -10.93 -7.67
N ILE A 20 9.79 -10.69 -7.11
CA ILE A 20 9.41 -9.42 -6.51
C ILE A 20 9.35 -9.71 -5.01
N ILE A 21 9.96 -8.86 -4.20
CA ILE A 21 10.00 -9.00 -2.75
C ILE A 21 9.35 -7.79 -2.09
N ASP A 22 9.27 -7.80 -0.75
CA ASP A 22 8.77 -6.66 0.03
C ASP A 22 7.30 -6.29 -0.24
N PHE A 23 6.40 -7.26 0.02
CA PHE A 23 4.96 -7.16 -0.24
C PHE A 23 4.15 -6.61 0.95
N GLU A 24 4.77 -6.06 1.99
CA GLU A 24 4.07 -5.71 3.23
C GLU A 24 2.99 -4.62 3.04
N TYR A 25 3.15 -3.77 2.01
CA TYR A 25 2.16 -2.76 1.60
C TYR A 25 1.38 -3.15 0.33
N SER A 26 1.44 -4.42 -0.06
CA SER A 26 0.74 -4.95 -1.22
C SER A 26 -0.67 -5.37 -0.82
N SER A 27 -1.61 -4.48 -1.07
CA SER A 27 -3.04 -4.71 -0.86
C SER A 27 -3.82 -4.07 -2.00
N PHE A 28 -5.12 -4.35 -2.07
CA PHE A 28 -6.00 -3.74 -3.06
C PHE A 28 -6.21 -2.26 -2.71
N TRP A 29 -5.67 -1.37 -3.53
CA TRP A 29 -5.83 0.07 -3.39
C TRP A 29 -6.71 0.62 -4.52
N PRO A 30 -7.61 1.57 -4.25
CA PRO A 30 -8.27 2.33 -5.29
C PRO A 30 -7.26 2.96 -6.27
N MET A 31 -7.61 3.00 -7.55
CA MET A 31 -6.73 3.48 -8.63
C MET A 31 -6.16 4.88 -8.37
N GLN A 32 -6.90 5.76 -7.68
CA GLN A 32 -6.41 7.09 -7.33
C GLN A 32 -5.18 7.11 -6.41
N PHE A 33 -4.90 6.00 -5.69
CA PHE A 33 -3.73 5.86 -4.80
C PHE A 33 -2.60 5.02 -5.42
N GLU A 34 -2.74 4.57 -6.68
CA GLU A 34 -1.72 3.79 -7.38
C GLU A 34 -0.83 4.68 -8.24
N LEU A 35 0.13 5.37 -7.60
CA LEU A 35 1.14 6.14 -8.31
C LEU A 35 2.15 5.21 -9.04
N PRO A 36 2.57 5.53 -10.27
CA PRO A 36 3.53 4.72 -11.04
C PRO A 36 4.98 4.93 -10.56
N VAL A 37 5.22 4.77 -9.26
CA VAL A 37 6.52 5.03 -8.59
C VAL A 37 7.67 4.22 -9.18
N HIS A 38 7.39 3.05 -9.73
CA HIS A 38 8.36 2.18 -10.40
C HIS A 38 8.97 2.78 -11.69
N THR A 39 8.36 3.82 -12.26
CA THR A 39 8.84 4.46 -13.49
C THR A 39 9.95 5.49 -13.25
N ARG A 40 10.24 5.83 -11.99
CA ARG A 40 11.13 6.94 -11.63
C ARG A 40 12.13 6.52 -10.55
N LEU A 41 13.37 7.01 -10.66
CA LEU A 41 14.39 6.83 -9.63
C LEU A 41 14.15 7.77 -8.42
N GLY A 42 14.33 7.24 -7.21
CA GLY A 42 14.26 7.99 -5.95
C GLY A 42 13.04 7.62 -5.08
N PRO A 43 12.76 8.39 -4.02
CA PRO A 43 11.79 8.00 -3.00
C PRO A 43 10.36 7.93 -3.53
N SER A 44 9.59 6.99 -2.97
CA SER A 44 8.16 6.76 -3.19
C SER A 44 7.31 7.80 -2.44
N VAL A 45 7.54 9.10 -2.72
CA VAL A 45 6.81 10.24 -2.15
C VAL A 45 6.42 11.22 -3.25
N ALA A 46 5.36 12.00 -3.00
CA ALA A 46 4.97 13.11 -3.86
C ALA A 46 6.12 14.14 -3.96
N ARG A 47 6.44 14.57 -5.17
CA ARG A 47 7.41 15.64 -5.45
C ARG A 47 6.72 16.94 -5.84
N GLU A 48 7.50 18.00 -5.98
CA GLU A 48 7.01 19.32 -6.40
C GLU A 48 6.20 19.22 -7.71
N GLY A 49 4.92 19.62 -7.65
CA GLY A 49 3.99 19.55 -8.77
C GLY A 49 3.19 18.24 -8.89
N GLU A 50 3.47 17.23 -8.06
CA GLU A 50 2.66 16.02 -7.93
C GLU A 50 1.60 16.22 -6.84
N SER A 51 0.46 15.51 -6.95
CA SER A 51 -0.57 15.52 -5.90
C SER A 51 -0.08 14.70 -4.72
N ASP A 52 -0.05 15.30 -3.54
CA ASP A 52 0.13 14.57 -2.28
C ASP A 52 -1.24 14.06 -1.81
N ASP A 53 -1.44 12.75 -1.88
CA ASP A 53 -2.71 12.07 -1.60
C ASP A 53 -2.79 11.53 -0.16
N ALA A 54 -1.81 11.84 0.70
CA ALA A 54 -1.73 11.32 2.06
C ALA A 54 -2.97 11.65 2.91
N ASP A 55 -3.49 12.88 2.80
CA ASP A 55 -4.69 13.31 3.53
C ASP A 55 -5.96 12.60 3.04
N GLU A 56 -6.07 12.34 1.73
CA GLU A 56 -7.19 11.62 1.14
C GLU A 56 -7.14 10.14 1.51
N LEU A 57 -5.94 9.55 1.48
CA LEU A 57 -5.69 8.18 1.92
C LEU A 57 -6.02 8.01 3.41
N LEU A 58 -5.63 8.97 4.26
CA LEU A 58 -5.98 8.95 5.68
C LEU A 58 -7.48 9.03 5.89
N LYS A 59 -8.19 9.90 5.15
CA LYS A 59 -9.65 9.95 5.18
C LYS A 59 -10.26 8.62 4.74
N PHE A 60 -9.76 8.02 3.66
CA PHE A 60 -10.22 6.72 3.17
C PHE A 60 -10.07 5.62 4.24
N LEU A 61 -8.90 5.53 4.88
CA LEU A 61 -8.61 4.54 5.92
C LEU A 61 -9.40 4.76 7.22
N THR A 62 -9.69 6.01 7.56
CA THR A 62 -10.42 6.37 8.78
C THR A 62 -11.93 6.35 8.62
N ASN A 63 -12.44 6.30 7.37
CA ASN A 63 -13.85 6.23 7.07
C ASN A 63 -14.37 4.82 7.37
N LYS A 64 -14.76 4.58 8.64
CA LYS A 64 -15.42 3.33 9.02
C LYS A 64 -16.74 3.19 8.25
N PRO A 65 -16.98 2.09 7.54
CA PRO A 65 -18.36 1.76 7.14
C PRO A 65 -19.19 1.59 8.42
N ALA A 66 -20.42 2.09 8.41
CA ALA A 66 -21.36 2.01 9.54
C ALA A 66 -21.63 0.56 10.00
N ASP A 67 -21.27 -0.43 9.19
CA ASP A 67 -21.60 -1.84 9.38
C ASP A 67 -20.52 -2.67 10.09
N CYS A 68 -19.35 -2.08 10.41
CA CYS A 68 -18.31 -2.74 11.21
C CYS A 68 -18.41 -2.39 12.69
N VAL A 69 -19.60 -2.58 13.29
CA VAL A 69 -19.72 -2.66 14.74
C VAL A 69 -19.36 -4.09 15.12
N TYR A 70 -18.21 -4.27 15.76
CA TYR A 70 -17.96 -5.51 16.50
C TYR A 70 -19.01 -5.58 17.62
N SER A 71 -20.00 -6.46 17.45
CA SER A 71 -20.89 -6.86 18.53
C SER A 71 -20.12 -7.86 19.40
N PRO A 72 -19.67 -7.50 20.61
CA PRO A 72 -19.13 -8.50 21.52
C PRO A 72 -20.20 -9.57 21.75
N GLY A 73 -19.84 -10.84 21.51
CA GLY A 73 -20.69 -11.98 21.89
C GLY A 73 -20.91 -11.99 23.41
N PRO A 74 -22.00 -12.60 23.90
CA PRO A 74 -22.51 -12.42 25.25
C PRO A 74 -21.62 -12.90 26.42
N ASP A 75 -20.40 -13.37 26.18
CA ASP A 75 -19.61 -14.10 27.19
C ASP A 75 -18.35 -13.37 27.66
N GLN A 76 -18.50 -12.12 28.12
CA GLN A 76 -17.47 -11.49 28.95
C GLN A 76 -18.06 -10.83 30.20
N HIS A 77 -18.74 -11.63 31.01
CA HIS A 77 -18.81 -11.45 32.46
C HIS A 77 -18.36 -12.74 33.13
N MET A 78 -17.06 -12.88 33.36
CA MET A 78 -16.57 -13.66 34.50
C MET A 78 -15.57 -12.78 35.25
N GLN A 79 -15.81 -12.76 36.56
CA GLN A 79 -15.21 -11.92 37.58
C GLN A 79 -13.69 -12.06 37.67
#